data_AF-D5LXM7-F1
#
_entry.id   AF-D5LXM7-F1
#
_cell.length_a   1.000
_cell.length_b   1.000
_cell.length_c   1.000
_cell.angle_alpha   90.00
_cell.angle_beta   90.00
_cell.angle_gamma   90.00
#
_symmetry.space_group_name_H-M   'P 1'
#
loop_
_entity.id
_entity.type
_entity.pdbx_description
1 polymer ?
#
loop_
_entity_poly.entity_id
_entity_poly.type
_entity_poly.pdbx_seq_one_letter_code
_entity_poly.pdbx_strand_id
1 'polypeptide(L)'
;AYAMYTSGSTGQPKGVIVPHRAINRTVIHNGYAQIEATDCVVHCNNPAFDATTFEVWVALLNGARLLVIEQLISLDPIRFCAVLMENGATVLCLTAAYFNEYAEALSGALSGLRYVLVGGDVLDRRVIARVLRDSPPRYLLNGYGPTESTTLVTHYVIESAADAVGSVLGKPISNTQVYVLDEELEPVPVGVIGELYLAGAGLARGYVNRAGLTAQRFVANPYGEAGARMYRTGDL
;
A
#
# COMPACT_ATOMS: atom_id res chain seq x y z
N ALA A 1 -6.79 -16.25 -5.00
CA ALA A 1 -6.67 -15.19 -6.00
C ALA A 1 -5.26 -15.19 -6.58
N TYR A 2 -4.23 -15.05 -5.73
CA TYR A 2 -2.83 -15.18 -6.17
C TYR A 2 -1.94 -15.75 -5.07
N ALA A 3 -0.71 -16.11 -5.45
CA ALA A 3 0.39 -16.33 -4.53
C ALA A 3 1.60 -15.52 -5.02
N MET A 4 2.23 -14.77 -4.13
CA MET A 4 3.43 -13.96 -4.43
C MET A 4 4.53 -14.27 -3.44
N TYR A 5 5.77 -14.34 -3.93
CA TYR A 5 6.92 -14.70 -3.11
C TYR A 5 7.65 -13.43 -2.64
N THR A 6 7.80 -13.32 -1.33
CA THR A 6 8.60 -12.26 -0.69
C THR A 6 9.89 -12.83 -0.11
N SER A 7 10.89 -11.98 0.10
CA SER A 7 12.11 -12.35 0.79
C SER A 7 11.78 -12.78 2.23
N GLY A 8 12.13 -14.01 2.59
CA GLY A 8 12.06 -14.45 3.98
C GLY A 8 13.25 -13.91 4.77
N SER A 9 13.07 -13.64 6.06
CA SER A 9 14.15 -13.25 6.97
C SER A 9 15.29 -14.29 7.05
N THR A 10 15.02 -15.53 6.66
CA THR A 10 16.00 -16.64 6.60
C THR A 10 16.65 -16.78 5.21
N GLY A 11 16.46 -15.82 4.29
CA GLY A 11 16.98 -15.85 2.92
C GLY A 11 16.22 -16.79 1.96
N GLN A 12 15.26 -17.57 2.45
CA GLN A 12 14.42 -18.44 1.63
C GLN A 12 13.10 -17.73 1.31
N PRO A 13 12.72 -17.58 0.03
CA PRO A 13 11.46 -16.95 -0.35
C PRO A 13 10.24 -17.63 0.29
N LYS A 14 9.26 -16.83 0.72
CA LYS A 14 8.00 -17.30 1.30
C LYS A 14 6.83 -16.88 0.41
N GLY A 15 6.04 -17.84 -0.07
CA GLY A 15 4.88 -17.58 -0.93
C GLY A 15 3.66 -17.21 -0.09
N VAL A 16 3.16 -15.99 -0.19
CA VAL A 16 1.97 -15.50 0.52
C VAL A 16 0.71 -15.80 -0.29
N ILE A 17 -0.27 -16.50 0.30
CA ILE A 17 -1.50 -16.91 -0.40
C ILE A 17 -2.65 -15.94 -0.10
N VAL A 18 -3.09 -15.18 -1.11
CA VAL A 18 -4.12 -14.14 -0.93
C VAL A 18 -5.48 -14.58 -1.49
N PRO A 19 -6.56 -14.54 -0.69
CA PRO A 19 -7.92 -14.88 -1.14
C PRO A 19 -8.58 -13.70 -1.87
N HIS A 20 -9.61 -13.97 -2.69
CA HIS A 20 -10.35 -12.93 -3.43
C HIS A 20 -10.94 -11.85 -2.53
N ARG A 21 -11.47 -12.23 -1.35
CA ARG A 21 -12.02 -11.27 -0.38
C ARG A 21 -11.04 -10.16 0.02
N ALA A 22 -9.74 -10.47 0.05
CA ALA A 22 -8.73 -9.52 0.49
C ALA A 22 -8.43 -8.46 -0.58
N ILE A 23 -8.48 -8.86 -1.86
CA ILE A 23 -8.44 -7.92 -2.98
C ILE A 23 -9.65 -6.99 -2.91
N ASN A 24 -10.87 -7.56 -2.80
CA ASN A 24 -12.08 -6.75 -2.72
C ASN A 24 -12.02 -5.75 -1.56
N ARG A 25 -11.55 -6.18 -0.38
CA ARG A 25 -11.33 -5.30 0.78
C ARG A 25 -10.42 -4.12 0.44
N THR A 26 -9.34 -4.35 -0.30
CA THR A 26 -8.36 -3.32 -0.65
C THR A 26 -8.90 -2.31 -1.67
N VAL A 27 -9.83 -2.70 -2.56
CA VAL A 27 -10.15 -1.85 -3.72
C VAL A 27 -11.61 -1.38 -3.83
N ILE A 28 -12.55 -2.03 -3.15
CA ILE A 28 -13.98 -1.68 -3.14
C ILE A 28 -14.38 -1.13 -1.79
N HIS A 29 -15.10 0.01 -1.77
CA HIS A 29 -15.52 0.71 -0.54
C HIS A 29 -14.37 0.86 0.48
N ASN A 30 -13.18 1.14 -0.05
CA ASN A 30 -11.91 0.95 0.65
C ASN A 30 -11.62 2.01 1.73
N GLY A 31 -12.25 3.18 1.64
CA GLY A 31 -12.13 4.26 2.64
C GLY A 31 -10.90 5.16 2.53
N TYR A 32 -10.00 4.94 1.56
CA TYR A 32 -8.86 5.83 1.27
C TYR A 32 -9.02 6.63 -0.03
N ALA A 33 -9.71 6.07 -1.03
CA ALA A 33 -9.95 6.73 -2.32
C ALA A 33 -11.33 6.38 -2.88
N GLN A 34 -11.94 7.38 -3.52
CA GLN A 34 -13.15 7.21 -4.33
C GLN A 34 -12.72 7.08 -5.79
N ILE A 35 -12.60 5.84 -6.24
CA ILE A 35 -12.24 5.49 -7.62
C ILE A 35 -13.51 5.40 -8.44
N GLU A 36 -13.49 6.03 -9.61
CA GLU A 36 -14.64 6.22 -10.48
C GLU A 36 -14.35 5.68 -11.89
N ALA A 37 -15.39 5.40 -12.68
CA ALA A 37 -15.23 4.89 -14.05
C ALA A 37 -14.49 5.86 -14.99
N THR A 38 -14.40 7.14 -14.61
CA THR A 38 -13.64 8.18 -15.33
C THR A 38 -12.15 8.17 -15.00
N ASP A 39 -11.70 7.39 -14.01
CA ASP A 39 -10.30 7.34 -13.62
C ASP A 39 -9.45 6.52 -14.61
N CYS A 40 -8.16 6.87 -14.65
CA CYS A 40 -7.12 6.20 -15.40
C CYS A 40 -6.02 5.78 -14.42
N VAL A 41 -6.01 4.50 -14.04
CA VAL A 41 -5.08 3.92 -13.09
C VAL A 41 -3.84 3.42 -13.82
N VAL A 42 -2.67 3.80 -13.31
CA VAL A 42 -1.39 3.41 -13.89
C VAL A 42 -0.98 2.02 -13.39
N HIS A 43 -0.56 1.16 -14.32
CA HIS A 43 0.13 -0.09 -14.03
C HIS A 43 1.57 0.01 -14.50
N CYS A 44 2.48 0.26 -13.55
CA CYS A 44 3.91 0.42 -13.81
C CYS A 44 4.81 -0.34 -12.83
N ASN A 45 4.25 -0.89 -11.74
CA ASN A 45 5.03 -1.67 -10.80
C ASN A 45 5.39 -3.05 -11.38
N ASN A 46 6.47 -3.64 -10.88
CA ASN A 46 6.90 -4.96 -11.31
C ASN A 46 5.84 -6.03 -10.89
N PRO A 47 5.33 -6.87 -11.81
CA PRO A 47 4.30 -7.90 -11.55
C PRO A 47 4.63 -8.92 -10.45
N ALA A 48 5.89 -9.01 -10.02
CA ALA A 48 6.30 -9.83 -8.89
C ALA A 48 5.89 -9.24 -7.51
N PHE A 49 5.53 -7.96 -7.45
CA PHE A 49 5.11 -7.27 -6.22
C PHE A 49 3.59 -7.09 -6.18
N ASP A 50 3.03 -7.14 -4.97
CA ASP A 50 1.58 -7.12 -4.76
C ASP A 50 0.94 -5.75 -5.02
N ALA A 51 1.74 -4.67 -5.08
CA ALA A 51 1.32 -3.37 -5.60
C ALA A 51 0.61 -3.48 -6.97
N THR A 52 1.05 -4.39 -7.83
CA THR A 52 0.40 -4.61 -9.14
C THR A 52 -1.00 -5.19 -9.04
N THR A 53 -1.27 -5.95 -7.98
CA THR A 53 -2.63 -6.45 -7.74
C THR A 53 -3.57 -5.32 -7.37
N PHE A 54 -3.09 -4.33 -6.61
CA PHE A 54 -3.83 -3.09 -6.37
C PHE A 54 -4.10 -2.36 -7.69
N GLU A 55 -3.07 -2.09 -8.50
CA GLU A 55 -3.22 -1.32 -9.76
C GLU A 55 -4.27 -1.94 -10.69
N VAL A 56 -4.20 -3.25 -10.90
CA VAL A 56 -5.13 -3.97 -11.79
C VAL A 56 -6.55 -3.97 -11.21
N TRP A 57 -6.72 -4.39 -9.96
CA TRP A 57 -8.05 -4.63 -9.42
C TRP A 57 -8.76 -3.35 -8.99
N VAL A 58 -8.02 -2.30 -8.60
CA VAL A 58 -8.63 -1.00 -8.31
C VAL A 58 -9.21 -0.36 -9.56
N ALA A 59 -8.59 -0.57 -10.72
CA ALA A 59 -9.15 -0.12 -11.98
C ALA A 59 -10.37 -0.94 -12.38
N LEU A 60 -10.16 -2.26 -12.57
CA LEU A 60 -11.14 -3.13 -13.22
C LEU A 60 -12.41 -3.35 -12.39
N LEU A 61 -12.31 -3.38 -11.06
CA LEU A 61 -13.49 -3.58 -10.20
C LEU A 61 -14.28 -2.29 -9.96
N ASN A 62 -13.73 -1.12 -10.29
CA ASN A 62 -14.44 0.18 -10.19
C ASN A 62 -14.83 0.75 -11.58
N GLY A 63 -14.65 -0.02 -12.66
CA GLY A 63 -15.00 0.39 -14.03
C GLY A 63 -14.05 1.43 -14.64
N ALA A 64 -12.91 1.68 -14.02
CA ALA A 64 -11.90 2.63 -14.48
C ALA A 64 -11.00 2.02 -15.57
N ARG A 65 -10.27 2.88 -16.28
CA ARG A 65 -9.26 2.47 -17.28
C ARG A 65 -7.97 2.05 -16.59
N LEU A 66 -7.35 0.97 -17.07
CA LEU A 66 -5.98 0.57 -16.70
C LEU A 66 -4.99 1.01 -17.80
N LEU A 67 -4.03 1.85 -17.46
CA LEU A 67 -2.93 2.28 -18.33
C LEU A 67 -1.70 1.43 -18.05
N VAL A 68 -1.44 0.45 -18.92
CA VAL A 68 -0.26 -0.42 -18.84
C VAL A 68 0.94 0.31 -19.43
N ILE A 69 1.97 0.54 -18.61
CA ILE A 69 3.21 1.21 -19.03
C ILE A 69 4.33 0.20 -19.08
N GLU A 70 5.05 0.16 -20.20
CA GLU A 70 6.22 -0.70 -20.34
C GLU A 70 7.29 -0.34 -19.31
N GLN A 71 7.93 -1.34 -18.73
CA GLN A 71 8.92 -1.13 -17.68
C GLN A 71 10.09 -0.23 -18.12
N LEU A 72 10.49 -0.30 -19.40
CA LEU A 72 11.55 0.57 -19.94
C LEU A 72 11.12 2.05 -19.95
N ILE A 73 9.83 2.34 -20.14
CA ILE A 73 9.29 3.70 -20.08
C ILE A 73 9.24 4.16 -18.61
N SER A 74 8.79 3.30 -17.69
CA SER A 74 8.71 3.67 -16.27
C SER A 74 10.08 3.87 -15.61
N LEU A 75 11.19 3.46 -16.25
CA LEU A 75 12.57 3.69 -15.79
C LEU A 75 13.18 4.98 -16.36
N ASP A 76 12.50 5.66 -17.28
CA ASP A 76 12.88 6.98 -17.79
C ASP A 76 11.88 8.01 -17.27
N PRO A 77 12.24 8.82 -16.26
CA PRO A 77 11.28 9.69 -15.58
C PRO A 77 10.68 10.77 -16.49
N ILE A 78 11.40 11.20 -17.53
CA ILE A 78 10.91 12.20 -18.49
C ILE A 78 9.87 11.56 -19.41
N ARG A 79 10.17 10.39 -19.97
CA ARG A 79 9.20 9.66 -20.80
C ARG A 79 8.00 9.19 -19.99
N PHE A 80 8.23 8.76 -18.76
CA PHE A 80 7.16 8.37 -17.84
C PHE A 80 6.21 9.54 -17.59
N CYS A 81 6.74 10.72 -17.27
CA CYS A 81 5.95 11.95 -17.12
C CYS A 81 5.10 12.24 -18.37
N ALA A 82 5.71 12.20 -19.57
CA ALA A 82 5.02 12.43 -20.83
C ALA A 82 3.85 11.46 -21.04
N VAL A 83 4.08 10.15 -20.86
CA VAL A 83 3.05 9.13 -21.04
C VAL A 83 1.89 9.28 -20.05
N LEU A 84 2.19 9.65 -18.79
CA LEU A 84 1.17 9.93 -17.78
C LEU A 84 0.25 11.09 -18.21
N MET A 85 0.83 12.18 -18.70
CA MET A 85 0.07 13.35 -19.16
C MET A 85 -0.73 13.05 -20.43
N GLU A 86 -0.09 12.45 -21.44
CA GLU A 86 -0.73 12.12 -22.73
C GLU A 86 -1.94 11.21 -22.58
N ASN A 87 -1.94 10.33 -21.57
CA ASN A 87 -3.02 9.38 -21.32
C ASN A 87 -4.01 9.82 -20.25
N GLY A 88 -3.85 11.03 -19.69
CA GLY A 88 -4.72 11.55 -18.64
C GLY A 88 -4.76 10.65 -17.41
N ALA A 89 -3.59 10.17 -16.96
CA ALA A 89 -3.49 9.38 -15.73
C ALA A 89 -4.09 10.14 -14.54
N THR A 90 -4.85 9.45 -13.68
CA THR A 90 -5.46 10.05 -12.49
C THR A 90 -5.06 9.36 -11.19
N VAL A 91 -4.61 8.10 -11.23
CA VAL A 91 -4.20 7.33 -10.05
C VAL A 91 -2.85 6.70 -10.29
N LEU A 92 -1.89 6.99 -9.42
CA LEU A 92 -0.52 6.49 -9.48
C LEU A 92 -0.11 5.92 -8.12
N CYS A 93 0.54 4.75 -8.12
CA CYS A 93 1.13 4.14 -6.94
C CYS A 93 2.64 3.98 -7.14
N LEU A 94 3.44 4.55 -6.25
CA LEU A 94 4.90 4.46 -6.30
C LEU A 94 5.46 3.93 -4.98
N THR A 95 6.62 3.30 -5.05
CA THR A 95 7.44 3.11 -3.84
C THR A 95 8.00 4.46 -3.39
N ALA A 96 8.30 4.60 -2.10
CA ALA A 96 8.95 5.80 -1.57
C ALA A 96 10.26 6.12 -2.30
N ALA A 97 11.04 5.09 -2.66
CA ALA A 97 12.27 5.26 -3.45
C ALA A 97 12.00 5.91 -4.82
N TYR A 98 11.08 5.35 -5.61
CA TYR A 98 10.73 5.90 -6.92
C TYR A 98 10.13 7.31 -6.81
N PHE A 99 9.27 7.54 -5.82
CA PHE A 99 8.71 8.87 -5.60
C PHE A 99 9.79 9.90 -5.25
N ASN A 100 10.70 9.57 -4.32
CA ASN A 100 11.78 10.46 -3.91
C ASN A 100 12.71 10.81 -5.08
N GLU A 101 13.02 9.83 -5.93
CA GLU A 101 13.88 10.01 -7.10
C GLU A 101 13.18 10.79 -8.22
N TYR A 102 11.90 10.48 -8.52
CA TYR A 102 11.26 10.94 -9.75
C TYR A 102 10.35 12.16 -9.56
N ALA A 103 10.03 12.55 -8.33
CA ALA A 103 9.07 13.63 -8.05
C ALA A 103 9.33 14.93 -8.83
N GLU A 104 10.59 15.30 -9.03
CA GLU A 104 10.95 16.52 -9.77
C GLU A 104 10.61 16.41 -11.26
N ALA A 105 11.00 15.31 -11.90
CA ALA A 105 10.71 15.05 -13.30
C ALA A 105 9.21 14.80 -13.56
N LEU A 106 8.50 14.25 -12.57
CA LEU A 106 7.07 14.01 -12.63
C LEU A 106 6.21 15.24 -12.31
N SER A 107 6.80 16.38 -11.93
CA SER A 107 6.07 17.59 -11.52
C SER A 107 4.95 18.00 -12.49
N GLY A 108 5.20 17.90 -13.80
CA GLY A 108 4.19 18.17 -14.84
C GLY A 108 2.96 17.27 -14.75
N ALA A 109 3.15 15.96 -14.49
CA ALA A 109 2.07 15.00 -14.37
C ALA A 109 1.41 15.02 -12.98
N LEU A 110 2.17 15.27 -11.90
CA LEU A 110 1.68 15.18 -10.51
C LEU A 110 0.46 16.07 -10.27
N SER A 111 0.46 17.30 -10.79
CA SER A 111 -0.68 18.22 -10.64
C SER A 111 -1.97 17.77 -11.32
N GLY A 112 -1.88 16.88 -12.33
CA GLY A 112 -3.03 16.28 -13.00
C GLY A 112 -3.58 15.03 -12.30
N LEU A 113 -2.82 14.44 -11.37
CA LEU A 113 -3.23 13.23 -10.66
C LEU A 113 -4.23 13.55 -9.54
N ARG A 114 -5.26 12.71 -9.43
CA ARG A 114 -6.20 12.74 -8.30
C ARG A 114 -5.60 12.09 -7.08
N TYR A 115 -5.00 10.91 -7.25
CA TYR A 115 -4.46 10.12 -6.16
C TYR A 115 -3.02 9.71 -6.49
N VAL A 116 -2.09 10.08 -5.61
CA VAL A 116 -0.73 9.55 -5.61
C VAL A 116 -0.54 8.79 -4.31
N LEU A 117 -0.47 7.47 -4.39
CA LEU A 117 -0.17 6.61 -3.27
C LEU A 117 1.34 6.34 -3.26
N VAL A 118 1.97 6.58 -2.11
CA VAL A 118 3.39 6.30 -1.91
C VAL A 118 3.56 5.43 -0.68
N GLY A 119 4.40 4.41 -0.75
CA GLY A 119 4.61 3.52 0.40
C GLY A 119 5.82 2.62 0.26
N GLY A 120 5.93 1.68 1.19
CA GLY A 120 6.99 0.67 1.22
C GLY A 120 8.30 1.11 1.90
N ASP A 121 8.48 2.40 2.19
CA ASP A 121 9.58 2.92 3.01
C ASP A 121 9.26 4.35 3.50
N VAL A 122 10.19 4.97 4.23
CA VAL A 122 10.11 6.34 4.73
C VAL A 122 10.19 7.36 3.59
N LEU A 123 9.28 8.34 3.62
CA LEU A 123 9.22 9.44 2.65
C LEU A 123 10.25 10.52 2.98
N ASP A 124 10.90 11.09 1.96
CA ASP A 124 11.79 12.24 2.16
C ASP A 124 10.95 13.51 2.33
N ARG A 125 10.98 14.07 3.55
CA ARG A 125 10.32 15.33 3.91
C ARG A 125 10.61 16.49 2.94
N ARG A 126 11.83 16.59 2.41
CA ARG A 126 12.21 17.66 1.47
C ARG A 126 11.52 17.47 0.13
N VAL A 127 11.41 16.22 -0.34
CA VAL A 127 10.69 15.91 -1.57
C VAL A 127 9.20 16.19 -1.40
N ILE A 128 8.60 15.75 -0.29
CA ILE A 128 7.19 16.03 0.02
C ILE A 128 6.94 17.54 0.06
N ALA A 129 7.77 18.30 0.78
CA ALA A 129 7.65 19.76 0.85
C ALA A 129 7.67 20.43 -0.53
N ARG A 130 8.54 19.94 -1.43
CA ARG A 130 8.65 20.43 -2.80
C ARG A 130 7.41 20.09 -3.62
N VAL A 131 6.97 18.83 -3.60
CA VAL A 131 5.76 18.39 -4.33
C VAL A 131 4.54 19.17 -3.89
N LEU A 132 4.31 19.31 -2.59
CA LEU A 132 3.16 20.05 -2.06
C LEU A 132 3.15 21.52 -2.44
N ARG A 133 4.32 22.14 -2.58
CA ARG A 133 4.47 23.55 -2.95
C ARG A 133 4.33 23.78 -4.45
N ASP A 134 4.97 22.94 -5.25
CA ASP A 134 5.22 23.25 -6.67
C ASP A 134 4.24 22.51 -7.60
N SER A 135 3.82 21.29 -7.25
CA SER A 135 2.99 20.43 -8.11
C SER A 135 2.18 19.40 -7.31
N PRO A 136 1.30 19.82 -6.40
CA PRO A 136 0.56 18.88 -5.56
C PRO A 136 -0.46 18.09 -6.41
N PRO A 137 -0.53 16.76 -6.27
CA PRO A 137 -1.71 16.02 -6.71
C PRO A 137 -2.91 16.41 -5.82
N ARG A 138 -4.13 16.04 -6.21
CA ARG A 138 -5.31 16.33 -5.38
C ARG A 138 -5.25 15.65 -4.00
N TYR A 139 -4.76 14.41 -3.96
CA TYR A 139 -4.49 13.67 -2.73
C TYR A 139 -3.15 12.95 -2.83
N LEU A 140 -2.23 13.31 -1.93
CA LEU A 140 -0.98 12.59 -1.71
C LEU A 140 -1.15 11.70 -0.47
N LEU A 141 -1.02 10.39 -0.66
CA LEU A 141 -1.30 9.41 0.39
C LEU A 141 -0.01 8.66 0.75
N ASN A 142 0.32 8.60 2.04
CA ASN A 142 1.24 7.59 2.55
C ASN A 142 0.45 6.30 2.79
N GLY A 143 0.90 5.19 2.22
CA GLY A 143 0.28 3.87 2.35
C GLY A 143 1.21 2.89 3.04
N TYR A 144 0.65 2.11 3.97
CA TYR A 144 1.35 1.02 4.63
C TYR A 144 0.55 -0.28 4.52
N GLY A 145 1.26 -1.37 4.28
CA GLY A 145 0.69 -2.71 4.28
C GLY A 145 1.70 -3.79 3.87
N PRO A 146 1.90 -4.83 4.69
CA PRO A 146 2.67 -5.99 4.26
C PRO A 146 1.85 -6.85 3.28
N THR A 147 2.54 -7.64 2.46
CA THR A 147 1.90 -8.57 1.50
C THR A 147 0.93 -9.54 2.20
N GLU A 148 1.21 -9.94 3.44
CA GLU A 148 0.39 -10.80 4.28
C GLU A 148 -0.98 -10.21 4.66
N SER A 149 -1.14 -8.90 4.50
CA SER A 149 -2.41 -8.19 4.65
C SER A 149 -2.79 -7.41 3.38
N THR A 150 -2.37 -7.91 2.21
CA THR A 150 -2.83 -7.51 0.87
C THR A 150 -2.63 -6.02 0.57
N THR A 151 -1.36 -5.64 0.37
CA THR A 151 -0.86 -4.38 -0.21
C THR A 151 -1.09 -3.11 0.61
N LEU A 152 -2.33 -2.80 0.98
CA LEU A 152 -2.66 -1.58 1.71
C LEU A 152 -3.55 -1.91 2.91
N VAL A 153 -3.19 -1.37 4.05
CA VAL A 153 -3.79 -1.66 5.36
C VAL A 153 -4.16 -0.37 6.06
N THR A 154 -3.25 0.61 6.03
CA THR A 154 -3.47 1.94 6.57
C THR A 154 -3.09 2.99 5.53
N HIS A 155 -3.69 4.17 5.66
CA HIS A 155 -3.35 5.32 4.86
C HIS A 155 -3.33 6.60 5.68
N TYR A 156 -2.51 7.54 5.24
CA TYR A 156 -2.47 8.90 5.76
C TYR A 156 -2.48 9.90 4.60
N VAL A 157 -3.33 10.93 4.67
CA VAL A 157 -3.32 12.02 3.68
C VAL A 157 -2.26 13.02 4.11
N ILE A 158 -1.25 13.22 3.28
CA ILE A 158 -0.17 14.16 3.54
C ILE A 158 -0.63 15.55 3.11
N GLU A 159 -0.83 16.43 4.08
CA GLU A 159 -1.26 17.82 3.86
C GLU A 159 -0.11 18.80 4.07
N SER A 160 0.93 18.40 4.81
CA SER A 160 2.08 19.22 5.11
C SER A 160 3.39 18.43 5.10
N ALA A 161 4.50 19.15 4.90
CA ALA A 161 5.83 18.56 5.06
C ALA A 161 6.14 18.13 6.50
N ALA A 162 5.39 18.61 7.51
CA ALA A 162 5.55 18.11 8.87
C ALA A 162 4.98 16.69 9.01
N ASP A 163 4.08 16.29 8.13
CA ASP A 163 3.45 14.96 8.16
C ASP A 163 4.38 13.88 7.61
N ALA A 164 5.36 14.29 6.77
CA ALA A 164 6.44 13.43 6.30
C ALA A 164 7.51 13.17 7.37
N VAL A 165 7.27 13.58 8.63
CA VAL A 165 8.16 13.31 9.77
C VAL A 165 7.72 12.02 10.44
N GLY A 166 8.43 10.94 10.14
CA GLY A 166 8.29 9.67 10.85
C GLY A 166 7.11 8.83 10.39
N SER A 167 7.08 7.60 10.89
CA SER A 167 6.24 6.45 10.55
C SER A 167 4.73 6.64 10.73
N VAL A 168 4.15 7.77 10.30
CA VAL A 168 2.71 8.03 10.39
C VAL A 168 2.01 7.13 9.37
N LEU A 169 1.54 5.99 9.86
CA LEU A 169 0.79 5.01 9.06
C LEU A 169 -0.67 5.44 8.85
N GLY A 170 -1.14 6.41 9.64
CA GLY A 170 -2.48 6.97 9.57
C GLY A 170 -3.54 6.02 10.14
N LYS A 171 -4.66 5.86 9.42
CA LYS A 171 -5.82 5.11 9.88
C LYS A 171 -6.04 3.85 9.03
N PRO A 172 -6.64 2.78 9.60
CA PRO A 172 -6.97 1.59 8.84
C PRO A 172 -7.95 1.87 7.69
N ILE A 173 -7.79 1.14 6.59
CA ILE A 173 -8.76 1.09 5.51
C ILE A 173 -9.99 0.26 5.94
N SER A 174 -11.09 0.34 5.19
CA SER A 174 -12.33 -0.38 5.51
C SER A 174 -12.10 -1.89 5.74
N ASN A 175 -12.87 -2.48 6.65
CA ASN A 175 -12.81 -3.91 7.02
C ASN A 175 -11.41 -4.41 7.46
N THR A 176 -10.63 -3.51 8.06
CA THR A 176 -9.30 -3.77 8.61
C THR A 176 -9.25 -3.34 10.06
N GLN A 177 -8.62 -4.14 10.90
CA GLN A 177 -8.29 -3.76 12.28
C GLN A 177 -6.77 -3.70 12.41
N VAL A 178 -6.31 -2.76 13.24
CA VAL A 178 -4.91 -2.54 13.54
C VAL A 178 -4.80 -2.42 15.05
N TYR A 179 -3.88 -3.18 15.64
CA TYR A 179 -3.60 -3.17 17.06
C TYR A 179 -2.12 -2.86 17.29
N VAL A 180 -1.83 -2.14 18.37
CA VAL A 180 -0.46 -1.94 18.86
C VAL A 180 -0.41 -2.61 20.22
N LEU A 181 0.32 -3.71 20.30
CA LEU A 181 0.26 -4.64 21.44
C LEU A 181 1.63 -4.82 22.09
N ASP A 182 1.65 -5.13 23.38
CA ASP A 182 2.85 -5.56 24.07
C ASP A 182 3.13 -7.07 23.87
N GLU A 183 4.14 -7.60 24.57
CA GLU A 183 4.55 -9.00 24.50
C GLU A 183 3.49 -9.97 25.07
N GLU A 184 2.57 -9.47 25.89
CA GLU A 184 1.47 -10.21 26.50
C GLU A 184 0.19 -10.17 25.65
N LEU A 185 0.28 -9.52 24.47
CA LEU A 185 -0.80 -9.24 23.53
C LEU A 185 -1.84 -8.24 24.05
N GLU A 186 -1.51 -7.43 25.06
CA GLU A 186 -2.38 -6.39 25.59
C GLU A 186 -2.18 -5.06 24.84
N PRO A 187 -3.22 -4.21 24.67
CA PRO A 187 -3.08 -2.97 23.93
C PRO A 187 -2.25 -1.96 24.74
N VAL A 188 -1.22 -1.40 24.12
CA VAL A 188 -0.39 -0.39 24.79
C VAL A 188 -1.12 0.96 24.90
N PRO A 189 -0.81 1.78 25.91
CA PRO A 189 -1.34 3.14 25.99
C PRO A 189 -0.94 4.01 24.80
N VAL A 190 -1.74 5.04 24.50
CA VAL A 190 -1.44 6.00 23.42
C VAL A 190 -0.06 6.63 23.63
N GLY A 191 0.78 6.57 22.59
CA GLY A 191 2.14 7.11 22.59
C GLY A 191 3.21 6.14 23.14
N VAL A 192 2.82 4.97 23.63
CA VAL A 192 3.75 3.89 24.01
C VAL A 192 4.02 3.00 22.81
N ILE A 193 5.29 2.62 22.62
CA ILE A 193 5.70 1.71 21.54
C ILE A 193 5.21 0.29 21.84
N GLY A 194 4.64 -0.37 20.84
CA GLY A 194 4.26 -1.78 20.87
C GLY A 194 4.31 -2.36 19.46
N GLU A 195 4.20 -3.69 19.36
CA GLU A 195 4.24 -4.37 18.06
C GLU A 195 2.90 -4.23 17.32
N LEU A 196 2.98 -4.00 16.01
CA LEU A 196 1.82 -3.85 15.15
C LEU A 196 1.23 -5.21 14.76
N TYR A 197 -0.08 -5.36 14.98
CA TYR A 197 -0.86 -6.52 14.57
C TYR A 197 -2.00 -6.11 13.67
N LEU A 198 -2.24 -6.89 12.61
CA LEU A 198 -3.23 -6.59 11.59
C LEU A 198 -4.31 -7.66 11.57
N ALA A 199 -5.58 -7.28 11.49
CA ALA A 199 -6.67 -8.24 11.33
C ALA A 199 -7.71 -7.76 10.30
N GLY A 200 -8.69 -8.63 10.04
CA GLY A 200 -9.81 -8.34 9.16
C GLY A 200 -9.71 -8.98 7.78
N ALA A 201 -10.48 -8.45 6.84
CA ALA A 201 -10.74 -9.09 5.56
C ALA A 201 -9.54 -9.06 4.60
N GLY A 202 -8.48 -8.31 4.93
CA GLY A 202 -7.21 -8.24 4.20
C GLY A 202 -6.26 -9.42 4.40
N LEU A 203 -6.46 -10.22 5.45
CA LEU A 203 -5.50 -11.25 5.81
C LEU A 203 -5.38 -12.34 4.76
N ALA A 204 -4.13 -12.63 4.38
CA ALA A 204 -3.74 -13.81 3.62
C ALA A 204 -4.15 -15.10 4.35
N ARG A 205 -4.21 -16.21 3.60
CA ARG A 205 -4.45 -17.53 4.18
C ARG A 205 -3.26 -18.00 5.01
N GLY A 206 -2.05 -17.65 4.59
CA GLY A 206 -0.80 -18.06 5.18
C GLY A 206 0.28 -18.19 4.12
N TYR A 207 1.28 -19.01 4.40
CA TYR A 207 2.43 -19.25 3.53
C TYR A 207 2.37 -20.63 2.86
N VAL A 208 2.67 -20.69 1.55
CA VAL A 208 2.72 -21.93 0.74
C VAL A 208 3.66 -22.94 1.40
N ASN A 209 3.15 -24.13 1.74
CA ASN A 209 3.91 -25.25 2.30
C ASN A 209 4.75 -24.90 3.55
N ARG A 210 4.31 -23.91 4.34
CA ARG A 210 5.01 -23.42 5.53
C ARG A 210 4.04 -23.24 6.70
N ALA A 211 3.40 -24.34 7.11
CA ALA A 211 2.40 -24.34 8.19
C ALA A 211 2.95 -23.80 9.53
N GLY A 212 4.18 -24.19 9.90
CA GLY A 212 4.82 -23.70 11.12
C GLY A 212 5.01 -22.18 11.13
N LEU A 213 5.58 -21.61 10.06
CA LEU A 213 5.73 -20.16 9.93
C LEU A 213 4.37 -19.45 9.86
N THR A 214 3.38 -20.08 9.22
CA THR A 214 2.01 -19.55 9.17
C THR A 214 1.44 -19.44 10.58
N ALA A 215 1.54 -20.48 11.40
CA ALA A 215 1.04 -20.46 12.78
C ALA A 215 1.79 -19.45 13.68
N GLN A 216 3.07 -19.21 13.42
CA GLN A 216 3.86 -18.21 14.17
C GLN A 216 3.49 -16.77 13.83
N ARG A 217 3.05 -16.49 12.60
CA ARG A 217 2.78 -15.12 12.13
C ARG A 217 1.30 -14.79 12.06
N PHE A 218 0.43 -15.76 11.76
CA PHE A 218 -1.02 -15.60 11.72
C PHE A 218 -1.62 -16.25 12.96
N VAL A 219 -1.59 -15.51 14.07
CA VAL A 219 -2.01 -15.96 15.41
C VAL A 219 -3.51 -15.74 15.64
N ALA A 220 -4.04 -16.30 16.73
CA ALA A 220 -5.42 -16.05 17.15
C ALA A 220 -5.60 -14.57 17.51
N ASN A 221 -6.74 -13.98 17.15
CA ASN A 221 -7.09 -12.61 17.55
C ASN A 221 -7.99 -12.65 18.80
N PRO A 222 -7.49 -12.24 19.99
CA PRO A 222 -8.29 -12.25 21.22
C PRO A 222 -9.37 -11.14 21.25
N TYR A 223 -9.30 -10.17 20.35
CA TYR A 223 -10.25 -9.05 20.22
C TYR A 223 -11.31 -9.26 19.14
N GLY A 224 -11.22 -10.37 18.40
CA GLY A 224 -12.13 -10.68 17.30
C GLY A 224 -13.20 -11.69 17.68
N GLU A 225 -14.03 -12.04 16.72
CA GLU A 225 -14.98 -13.15 16.85
C GLU A 225 -14.24 -14.49 17.02
N ALA A 226 -14.95 -15.51 17.49
CA ALA A 226 -14.40 -16.86 17.64
C ALA A 226 -13.81 -17.38 16.31
N GLY A 227 -12.52 -17.74 16.34
CA GLY A 227 -11.79 -18.20 15.14
C GLY A 227 -11.17 -17.08 14.30
N ALA A 228 -11.31 -15.81 14.71
CA ALA A 228 -10.60 -14.70 14.10
C ALA A 228 -9.08 -14.84 14.27
N ARG A 229 -8.34 -14.32 13.29
CA ARG A 229 -6.87 -14.32 13.27
C ARG A 229 -6.36 -12.88 13.15
N MET A 230 -5.13 -12.68 13.59
CA MET A 230 -4.35 -11.47 13.35
C MET A 230 -2.95 -11.83 12.83
N TYR A 231 -2.36 -10.95 12.04
CA TYR A 231 -1.00 -11.08 11.50
C TYR A 231 -0.04 -10.22 12.32
N ARG A 232 1.00 -10.86 12.87
CA ARG A 232 2.10 -10.28 13.61
C ARG A 232 3.15 -9.71 12.64
N THR A 233 3.20 -8.39 12.47
CA THR A 233 4.05 -7.77 11.43
C THR A 233 5.53 -7.82 11.78
N GLY A 234 5.88 -7.64 13.05
CA GLY A 234 7.24 -7.38 13.50
C GLY A 234 7.64 -5.89 13.47
N ASP A 235 6.72 -5.00 13.11
CA ASP A 235 6.93 -3.55 13.10
C ASP A 235 6.54 -2.94 14.46
N LEU A 236 7.18 -1.83 14.85
CA LEU A 236 7.01 -1.09 16.09
C LEU A 236 6.48 0.34 15.85
#